data_AF-A0A942V073-F1
#
_entry.id   AF-A0A942V073-F1
#
_cell.length_a   1.000
_cell.length_b   1.000
_cell.length_c   1.000
_cell.angle_alpha   90.00
_cell.angle_beta   90.00
_cell.angle_gamma   90.00
#
_symmetry.space_group_name_H-M   'P 1'
#
loop_
_entity.id
_entity.type
_entity.pdbx_description
1 polymer ?
#
loop_
_entity_poly.entity_id
_entity_poly.type
_entity_poly.pdbx_seq_one_letter_code
_entity_poly.pdbx_strand_id
1 'polypeptide(L)' 'MSRKKLVVPEARQAFEKYKMEIAKEFGVDDPRALASRHTGYIVRDLVKMGEEQMINKDS' A
#
# COMPACT_ATOMS: atom_id res chain seq x y z
N MET A 1 16.93 4.10 -16.43
CA MET A 1 16.76 4.10 -14.96
C MET A 1 15.32 3.76 -14.61
N SER A 2 15.07 2.68 -13.85
CA SER A 2 13.71 2.21 -13.54
C SER A 2 13.05 3.15 -12.52
N ARG A 3 11.97 3.83 -12.92
CA ARG A 3 11.21 4.85 -12.15
C ARG A 3 10.28 4.25 -11.07
N LYS A 4 10.58 3.06 -10.54
CA LYS A 4 9.72 2.35 -9.57
C LYS A 4 10.43 2.19 -8.23
N LYS A 5 10.85 3.31 -7.63
CA LYS A 5 11.45 3.32 -6.28
C LYS A 5 10.38 3.71 -5.26
N LEU A 6 10.33 2.99 -4.15
CA LEU A 6 9.53 3.41 -3.00
C LEU A 6 10.19 4.62 -2.33
N VAL A 7 9.38 5.45 -1.68
CA VAL A 7 9.87 6.58 -0.86
C VAL A 7 10.71 6.04 0.30
N VAL A 8 10.30 4.91 0.89
CA VAL A 8 11.03 4.17 1.91
C VAL A 8 11.45 2.82 1.32
N PRO A 9 12.71 2.66 0.88
CA PRO A 9 13.19 1.43 0.24
C PRO A 9 13.05 0.18 1.12
N GLU A 10 13.23 0.33 2.43
CA GLU A 10 13.21 -0.75 3.43
C GLU A 10 11.79 -1.35 3.56
N ALA A 11 10.76 -0.55 3.27
CA ALA A 11 9.36 -0.98 3.33
C ALA A 11 8.97 -1.91 2.16
N ARG A 12 9.89 -2.24 1.24
CA ARG A 12 9.60 -3.03 0.04
C ARG A 12 8.91 -4.36 0.34
N GLN A 13 9.41 -5.12 1.31
CA GLN A 13 8.84 -6.42 1.65
C GLN A 13 7.45 -6.30 2.29
N ALA A 14 7.29 -5.34 3.21
CA ALA A 14 6.00 -5.06 3.86
C ALA A 14 4.96 -4.62 2.83
N PHE A 15 5.35 -3.73 1.91
CA PHE A 15 4.47 -3.23 0.86
C PHE A 15 4.02 -4.31 -0.13
N GLU A 16 4.89 -5.26 -0.48
CA GLU A 16 4.49 -6.37 -1.36
C GLU A 16 3.56 -7.37 -0.66
N LYS A 17 3.74 -7.63 0.65
CA LYS A 17 2.78 -8.41 1.44
C LYS A 17 1.42 -7.73 1.50
N TYR A 18 1.40 -6.44 1.83
CA TYR A 18 0.19 -5.64 1.88
C TYR A 18 -0.58 -5.63 0.54
N LYS A 19 0.14 -5.53 -0.59
CA LYS A 19 -0.48 -5.68 -1.91
C LYS A 19 -1.13 -7.04 -2.15
N MET A 20 -0.50 -8.12 -1.69
CA MET A 20 -1.07 -9.47 -1.81
C MET A 20 -2.33 -9.63 -0.95
N GLU A 21 -2.31 -9.08 0.27
CA GLU A 21 -3.47 -9.04 1.17
C GLU A 21 -4.63 -8.28 0.52
N ILE A 22 -4.37 -7.07 0.03
CA ILE A 22 -5.37 -6.25 -0.66
C ILE A 22 -5.87 -6.90 -1.95
N ALA A 23 -5.00 -7.53 -2.74
CA ALA A 23 -5.42 -8.25 -3.94
C ALA A 23 -6.41 -9.36 -3.59
N LYS A 24 -6.14 -10.11 -2.52
CA LYS A 24 -7.06 -11.13 -1.99
C LYS A 24 -8.39 -10.54 -1.53
N GLU A 25 -8.38 -9.39 -0.84
CA GLU A 25 -9.60 -8.68 -0.45
C GLU A 25 -10.46 -8.24 -1.63
N PHE A 26 -9.82 -7.80 -2.72
CA PHE A 26 -10.51 -7.44 -3.97
C PHE A 26 -10.88 -8.65 -4.84
N GLY A 27 -10.59 -9.88 -4.41
CA GLY A 27 -10.87 -11.09 -5.17
C GLY A 27 -10.02 -11.25 -6.44
N VAL A 28 -8.82 -10.66 -6.45
CA VAL A 28 -7.87 -10.71 -7.57
C VAL A 28 -6.65 -11.53 -7.18
N ASP A 29 -6.30 -12.53 -7.99
CA ASP A 29 -5.18 -13.44 -7.70
C ASP A 29 -3.78 -12.82 -7.90
N ASP A 30 -3.67 -11.75 -8.71
CA ASP A 30 -2.41 -11.06 -8.98
C ASP A 30 -2.48 -9.58 -8.59
N PRO A 31 -1.60 -9.09 -7.69
CA PRO A 31 -1.44 -7.67 -7.40
C PRO A 31 -1.17 -6.78 -8.63
N ARG A 32 -0.66 -7.35 -9.72
CA ARG A 32 -0.44 -6.63 -10.99
C ARG A 32 -1.72 -6.51 -11.82
N ALA A 33 -2.72 -7.34 -11.55
CA ALA A 33 -4.05 -7.26 -12.14
C ALA A 33 -4.98 -6.30 -11.38
N LEU A 34 -4.50 -5.66 -10.30
CA LEU A 34 -5.20 -4.57 -9.65
C LEU A 34 -5.45 -3.44 -10.66
N ALA A 35 -6.72 -3.15 -10.92
CA ALA A 35 -7.10 -2.01 -11.74
C ALA A 35 -6.50 -0.71 -11.18
N SER A 36 -6.27 0.29 -12.04
CA SER A 36 -5.75 1.61 -11.62
C SER A 36 -6.57 2.23 -10.49
N ARG A 37 -7.87 1.92 -10.41
CA ARG A 37 -8.75 2.34 -9.30
C ARG A 37 -8.31 1.77 -7.96
N HIS A 38 -7.92 0.48 -7.89
CA HIS A 38 -7.47 -0.17 -6.66
C HIS A 38 -6.13 0.40 -6.15
N THR A 39 -5.25 0.83 -7.07
CA THR A 39 -4.00 1.50 -6.68
C THR A 39 -4.26 2.81 -5.93
N GLY A 40 -5.32 3.54 -6.29
CA GLY A 40 -5.74 4.74 -5.56
C GLY A 40 -6.24 4.44 -4.13
N TYR A 41 -6.94 3.32 -3.95
CA TYR A 41 -7.37 2.86 -2.61
C TYR A 41 -6.19 2.52 -1.72
N ILE A 42 -5.19 1.78 -2.25
CA ILE A 42 -3.95 1.43 -1.54
C ILE A 42 -3.25 2.68 -1.00
N VAL A 43 -3.09 3.72 -1.83
CA VAL A 43 -2.43 4.97 -1.40
C VAL A 43 -3.24 5.68 -0.32
N ARG A 44 -4.57 5.75 -0.47
CA ARG A 44 -5.45 6.42 0.51
C ARG A 44 -5.41 5.73 1.87
N ASP A 45 -5.37 4.41 1.89
CA ASP A 45 -5.31 3.62 3.12
C ASP A 45 -3.95 3.77 3.83
N LEU A 46 -2.84 3.76 3.07
CA LEU A 46 -1.51 4.06 3.62
C LEU A 46 -1.41 5.46 4.26
N VAL A 47 -2.02 6.47 3.64
CA VAL A 47 -2.08 7.83 4.19
C VAL A 47 -2.88 7.85 5.49
N LYS A 48 -4.07 7.23 5.49
CA LYS A 48 -4.93 7.15 6.68
C LYS A 48 -4.22 6.45 7.84
N MET A 49 -3.56 5.32 7.61
CA MET A 49 -2.78 4.63 8.64
C MET A 49 -1.64 5.50 9.19
N GLY A 50 -1.00 6.29 8.33
CA GLY A 50 0.01 7.26 8.75
C GLY A 50 -0.56 8.36 9.65
N GLU A 51 -1.69 8.95 9.27
CA GLU A 51 -2.38 9.98 10.05
C GLU A 51 -2.82 9.45 11.43
N GLU A 52 -3.41 8.25 11.48
CA GLU A 52 -3.82 7.60 12.73
C GLU A 52 -2.63 7.31 13.66
N GLN A 53 -1.51 6.84 13.11
CA GLN A 53 -0.30 6.60 13.89
C GLN A 53 0.32 7.89 14.44
N MET A 54 0.17 9.01 13.73
CA MET A 54 0.64 10.32 14.21
C MET A 54 -0.28 10.86 15.32
N ILE A 55 -1.59 10.82 15.13
CA ILE A 55 -2.59 11.25 16.14
C ILE A 55 -2.43 10.46 17.45
N ASN A 56 -2.23 9.14 17.35
CA ASN A 56 -2.06 8.28 18.53
C ASN A 56 -0.70 8.45 19.22
N LYS A 57 0.28 9.09 18.57
CA LYS A 57 1.61 9.35 19.14
C LYS A 57 1.64 10.67 19.93
N ASP A 58 0.73 11.57 19.64
CA ASP A 58 0.56 12.87 20.32
C ASP A 58 -0.50 12.81 21.45
N SER A 59 -1.04 11.62 21.77
CA SER A 59 -2.02 11.37 22.85
C SER A 59 -1.40 10.76 24.10
#